data_AF-A0A7S0B7I2-F1
#
_entry.id   AF-A0A7S0B7I2-F1
#
_cell.length_a   1.000
_cell.length_b   1.000
_cell.length_c   1.000
_cell.angle_alpha   90.00
_cell.angle_beta   90.00
_cell.angle_gamma   90.00
#
_symmetry.space_group_name_H-M   'P 1'
#
loop_
_entity.id
_entity.type
_entity.pdbx_description
1 polymer ?
#
loop_
_entity_poly.entity_id
_entity_poly.type
_entity_poly.pdbx_seq_one_letter_code
_entity_poly.pdbx_strand_id
1 'polypeptide(L)'
;VEGQSRPCFWASATNEPSPLQIDTKLLGSFHEGMSFELGGAERIVCGVTSKDGGRETRYLLLHDFWLLVVRPDLSVPGWAVVTTLWPLQQVQCLIDRSNPRLLMIAMQGLRGGPAPGEASVERMGGSGPGACFTTTLSFEDVRRCHRAQSHLQGRRWEARARLLREAIAFVKDVCSRPPPEGEQTEQIPVLKEG
;
A
#
# COMPACT_ATOMS: atom_id res chain seq x y z
N VAL A 1 -3.36 28.16 -22.46
CA VAL A 1 -4.58 27.38 -22.72
C VAL A 1 -4.78 26.47 -21.52
N GLU A 2 -5.59 26.91 -20.55
CA GLU A 2 -5.92 26.12 -19.37
C GLU A 2 -6.95 25.06 -19.74
N GLY A 3 -6.55 23.79 -19.71
CA GLY A 3 -7.46 22.66 -19.94
C GLY A 3 -8.28 22.38 -18.68
N GLN A 4 -9.53 22.83 -18.64
CA GLN A 4 -10.48 22.40 -17.63
C GLN A 4 -10.76 20.90 -17.77
N SER A 5 -10.18 20.11 -16.86
CA SER A 5 -10.48 18.68 -16.72
C SER A 5 -11.92 18.52 -16.24
N ARG A 6 -12.80 17.94 -17.07
CA ARG A 6 -14.16 17.58 -16.65
C ARG A 6 -14.08 16.58 -15.48
N PRO A 7 -14.85 16.78 -14.39
CA PRO A 7 -14.93 15.79 -13.33
C PRO A 7 -15.51 14.48 -13.88
N CYS A 8 -14.88 13.36 -13.56
CA CYS A 8 -15.40 12.05 -13.92
C CYS A 8 -16.76 11.84 -13.22
N PHE A 9 -17.80 11.59 -14.01
CA PHE A 9 -19.20 11.46 -13.57
C PHE A 9 -19.42 10.40 -12.47
N TRP A 10 -18.47 9.48 -12.29
CA TRP A 10 -18.53 8.37 -11.34
C TRP A 10 -17.92 8.72 -9.98
N ALA A 11 -17.24 9.87 -9.87
CA ALA A 11 -16.71 10.37 -8.61
C ALA A 11 -17.77 11.25 -7.91
N SER A 12 -18.95 10.69 -7.65
CA SER A 12 -19.82 11.30 -6.64
C SER A 12 -19.15 11.12 -5.29
N ALA A 13 -18.94 12.23 -4.57
CA ALA A 13 -18.41 12.23 -3.21
C ALA A 13 -19.46 11.65 -2.25
N THR A 14 -19.68 10.34 -2.33
CA THR A 14 -20.44 9.62 -1.30
C THR A 14 -19.54 9.51 -0.08
N ASN A 15 -20.02 9.99 1.07
CA ASN A 15 -19.35 9.83 2.37
C ASN A 15 -19.30 8.35 2.85
N GLU A 16 -19.76 7.41 2.05
CA GLU A 16 -19.63 5.99 2.35
C GLU A 16 -18.16 5.55 2.27
N PRO A 17 -17.61 4.96 3.34
CA PRO A 17 -16.27 4.41 3.31
C PRO A 17 -16.21 3.32 2.24
N SER A 18 -15.23 3.42 1.34
CA SER A 18 -15.05 2.39 0.32
C SER A 18 -14.82 1.03 1.01
N PRO A 19 -15.47 -0.05 0.58
CA PRO A 19 -15.24 -1.39 1.14
C PRO A 19 -13.81 -1.89 0.90
N LEU A 20 -13.03 -1.17 0.08
CA LEU A 20 -11.62 -1.43 -0.18
C LEU A 20 -10.67 -0.60 0.71
N GLN A 21 -11.21 0.33 1.50
CA GLN A 21 -10.42 0.98 2.54
C GLN A 21 -10.18 -0.02 3.66
N ILE A 22 -8.92 -0.43 3.77
CA ILE A 22 -8.49 -1.17 4.94
C ILE A 22 -8.67 -0.27 6.16
N ASP A 23 -9.40 -0.75 7.16
CA ASP A 23 -9.53 -0.05 8.42
C ASP A 23 -8.16 0.01 9.12
N THR A 24 -7.49 1.14 8.94
CA THR A 24 -6.19 1.41 9.54
C THR A 24 -6.27 1.46 11.06
N LYS A 25 -7.46 1.64 11.66
CA LYS A 25 -7.64 1.66 13.12
C LYS A 25 -7.49 0.28 13.74
N LEU A 26 -7.76 -0.80 12.99
CA LEU A 26 -7.63 -2.18 13.47
C LEU A 26 -6.19 -2.72 13.38
N LEU A 27 -5.30 -2.03 12.65
CA LEU A 27 -4.01 -2.55 12.23
C LEU A 27 -2.81 -2.01 13.02
N GLY A 28 -3.08 -1.35 14.14
CA GLY A 28 -2.07 -0.70 14.98
C GLY A 28 -1.62 0.64 14.40
N SER A 29 -1.20 1.55 15.28
CA SER A 29 -0.81 2.93 14.96
C SER A 29 0.61 3.04 14.39
N PHE A 30 1.04 2.10 13.54
CA PHE A 30 2.34 2.22 12.89
C PHE A 30 2.35 3.43 11.97
N HIS A 31 3.41 4.22 12.08
CA HIS A 31 3.71 5.34 11.20
C HIS A 31 5.22 5.43 11.02
N GLU A 32 5.67 6.01 9.91
CA GLU A 32 7.09 6.23 9.68
C GLU A 32 7.65 7.20 10.75
N GLY A 33 8.86 6.91 11.23
CA GLY A 33 9.47 7.61 12.37
C GLY A 33 9.06 7.06 13.74
N MET A 34 8.08 6.17 13.83
CA MET A 34 7.69 5.53 15.10
C MET A 34 8.81 4.63 15.63
N SER A 35 9.15 4.77 16.91
CA SER A 35 10.04 3.84 17.62
C SER A 35 9.24 2.77 18.35
N PHE A 36 9.70 1.52 18.30
CA PHE A 36 9.06 0.38 18.98
C PHE A 36 10.07 -0.73 19.30
N GLU A 37 9.70 -1.61 20.23
CA GLU A 37 10.53 -2.73 20.67
C GLU A 37 10.46 -3.91 19.68
N LEU A 38 11.63 -4.46 19.33
CA LEU A 38 11.78 -5.59 18.40
C LEU A 38 11.64 -6.96 19.05
N GLY A 39 11.58 -7.05 20.39
CA GLY A 39 11.81 -8.26 21.18
C GLY A 39 11.01 -9.49 20.75
N GLY A 40 9.76 -9.31 20.29
CA GLY A 40 8.91 -10.39 19.79
C GLY A 40 8.71 -10.42 18.27
N ALA A 41 9.28 -9.47 17.53
CA ALA A 41 9.01 -9.31 16.11
C ALA A 41 9.94 -10.19 15.27
N GLU A 42 9.33 -11.06 14.46
CA GLU A 42 10.07 -11.82 13.46
C GLU A 42 10.61 -10.90 12.36
N ARG A 43 11.90 -11.07 12.04
CA ARG A 43 12.62 -10.14 11.16
C ARG A 43 13.72 -10.80 10.36
N ILE A 44 14.07 -10.18 9.24
CA ILE A 44 15.19 -10.56 8.39
C ILE A 44 16.14 -9.37 8.28
N VAL A 45 17.43 -9.59 8.52
CA VAL A 45 18.47 -8.57 8.32
C VAL A 45 18.68 -8.36 6.81
N CYS A 46 18.62 -7.09 6.40
CA CYS A 46 18.83 -6.67 5.02
C CYS A 46 19.61 -5.35 4.97
N GLY A 47 20.12 -4.99 3.81
CA GLY A 47 20.65 -3.66 3.52
C GLY A 47 19.74 -2.92 2.57
N VAL A 48 19.54 -1.62 2.79
CA VAL A 48 18.88 -0.72 1.83
C VAL A 48 19.94 0.12 1.15
N THR A 49 19.84 0.27 -0.17
CA THR A 49 20.71 1.18 -0.92
C THR A 49 20.20 2.60 -0.75
N SER A 50 20.99 3.44 -0.09
CA SER A 50 20.72 4.87 0.05
C SER A 50 20.98 5.61 -1.27
N LYS A 51 20.42 6.82 -1.40
CA LYS A 51 20.62 7.69 -2.57
C LYS A 51 22.09 8.05 -2.79
N ASP A 52 22.88 8.08 -1.73
CA ASP A 52 24.31 8.38 -1.77
C ASP A 52 25.16 7.17 -2.21
N GLY A 53 24.53 6.05 -2.59
CA GLY A 53 25.20 4.80 -2.94
C GLY A 53 25.69 3.99 -1.73
N GLY A 54 25.55 4.54 -0.52
CA GLY A 54 25.80 3.83 0.74
C GLY A 54 24.82 2.68 0.95
N ARG A 55 25.28 1.60 1.58
CA ARG A 55 24.43 0.49 2.01
C ARG A 55 24.22 0.58 3.50
N GLU A 56 22.97 0.71 3.92
CA GLU A 56 22.64 0.78 5.34
C GLU A 56 21.92 -0.46 5.82
N THR A 57 22.34 -0.99 6.97
CA THR A 57 21.69 -2.14 7.60
C THR A 57 20.30 -1.74 8.11
N ARG A 58 19.31 -2.57 7.78
CA ARG A 58 17.90 -2.48 8.17
C ARG A 58 17.37 -3.86 8.53
N TYR A 59 16.20 -3.88 9.13
CA TYR A 59 15.42 -5.10 9.32
C TYR A 59 14.14 -5.02 8.51
N LEU A 60 13.86 -6.06 7.74
CA LEU A 60 12.53 -6.32 7.18
C LEU A 60 11.73 -7.10 8.22
N LEU A 61 10.69 -6.49 8.78
CA LEU A 61 9.78 -7.20 9.68
C LEU A 61 8.79 -8.04 8.87
N LEU A 62 8.58 -9.29 9.31
CA LEU A 62 7.62 -10.20 8.71
C LEU A 62 6.24 -9.93 9.30
N HIS A 63 5.64 -8.81 8.89
CA HIS A 63 4.30 -8.42 9.32
C HIS A 63 3.23 -8.97 8.38
N ASP A 64 2.01 -9.04 8.91
CA ASP A 64 0.88 -9.69 8.29
C ASP A 64 0.19 -8.85 7.21
N PHE A 65 0.23 -7.52 7.38
CA PHE A 65 -0.53 -6.56 6.57
C PHE A 65 0.31 -5.42 6.01
N TRP A 66 1.51 -5.23 6.56
CA TRP A 66 2.37 -4.08 6.28
C TRP A 66 3.72 -4.56 5.78
N LEU A 67 4.26 -3.91 4.75
CA LEU A 67 5.67 -3.88 4.51
C LEU A 67 6.28 -2.93 5.54
N LEU A 68 7.10 -3.47 6.43
CA LEU A 68 7.78 -2.74 7.48
C LEU A 68 9.28 -2.91 7.33
N VAL A 69 9.95 -1.84 6.89
CA VAL A 69 11.42 -1.76 6.95
C VAL A 69 11.76 -0.82 8.10
N VAL A 70 12.66 -1.27 8.97
CA VAL A 70 13.00 -0.55 10.19
C VAL A 70 14.51 -0.43 10.35
N ARG A 71 14.94 0.67 10.95
CA ARG A 71 16.34 0.92 11.30
C ARG A 71 16.55 0.57 12.77
N PRO A 72 17.55 -0.27 13.12
CA PRO A 72 17.87 -0.52 14.53
C PRO A 72 18.26 0.79 15.23
N ASP A 73 17.73 1.01 16.43
CA ASP A 73 18.17 2.10 17.28
C ASP A 73 19.46 1.69 17.99
N LEU A 74 20.57 2.36 17.66
CA LEU A 74 21.87 2.08 18.25
C LEU A 74 22.01 2.66 19.66
N SER A 75 21.15 3.61 20.04
CA SER A 75 21.15 4.21 21.38
C SER A 75 20.39 3.35 22.40
N VAL A 76 19.38 2.60 21.95
CA VAL A 76 18.57 1.72 22.79
C VAL A 76 18.51 0.32 22.18
N PRO A 77 19.36 -0.62 22.63
CA PRO A 77 19.37 -1.98 22.11
C PRO A 77 17.98 -2.64 22.21
N GLY A 78 17.59 -3.34 21.14
CA GLY A 78 16.28 -3.99 21.06
C GLY A 78 15.17 -3.09 20.53
N TRP A 79 15.42 -1.79 20.30
CA TRP A 79 14.47 -0.88 19.67
C TRP A 79 14.78 -0.65 18.19
N ALA A 80 13.77 -0.23 17.45
CA ALA A 80 13.90 0.19 16.07
C ALA A 80 12.94 1.30 15.70
N VAL A 81 13.32 2.07 14.69
CA VAL A 81 12.52 3.15 14.11
C VAL A 81 11.98 2.69 12.75
N VAL A 82 10.68 2.84 12.52
CA VAL A 82 10.05 2.53 11.23
C VAL A 82 10.56 3.50 10.17
N THR A 83 11.26 3.00 9.16
CA THR A 83 11.76 3.82 8.04
C THR A 83 10.87 3.71 6.81
N THR A 84 10.16 2.61 6.61
CA THR A 84 9.26 2.42 5.48
C THR A 84 8.03 1.66 5.94
N LEU A 85 6.85 2.22 5.66
CA LEU A 85 5.55 1.61 5.96
C LEU A 85 4.69 1.60 4.71
N TRP A 86 4.29 0.42 4.23
CA TRP A 86 3.39 0.32 3.07
C TRP A 86 2.38 -0.83 3.17
N PRO A 87 1.12 -0.67 2.71
CA PRO A 87 0.16 -1.77 2.70
C PRO A 87 0.57 -2.91 1.75
N LEU A 88 0.65 -4.16 2.24
CA LEU A 88 1.17 -5.28 1.44
C LEU A 88 0.37 -5.55 0.16
N GLN A 89 -0.94 -5.27 0.14
CA GLN A 89 -1.77 -5.46 -1.06
C GLN A 89 -1.34 -4.59 -2.25
N GLN A 90 -0.63 -3.49 -1.97
CA GLN A 90 -0.06 -2.53 -2.93
C GLN A 90 1.44 -2.75 -3.20
N VAL A 91 2.06 -3.75 -2.55
CA VAL A 91 3.47 -4.08 -2.72
C VAL A 91 3.64 -5.14 -3.79
N GLN A 92 4.64 -4.99 -4.65
CA GLN A 92 5.15 -6.05 -5.53
C GLN A 92 6.61 -6.30 -5.19
N CYS A 93 7.06 -7.54 -5.32
CA CYS A 93 8.46 -7.87 -5.10
C CYS A 93 8.97 -8.83 -6.18
N LEU A 94 10.21 -8.61 -6.59
CA LEU A 94 10.90 -9.36 -7.63
C LEU A 94 12.37 -9.56 -7.23
N ILE A 95 12.85 -10.80 -7.31
CA ILE A 95 14.28 -11.08 -7.15
C ILE A 95 15.00 -10.70 -8.44
N ASP A 96 16.11 -9.96 -8.32
CA ASP A 96 16.96 -9.64 -9.46
C ASP A 96 17.62 -10.92 -10.00
N ARG A 97 17.46 -11.16 -11.31
CA ARG A 97 18.03 -12.33 -11.99
C ARG A 97 19.55 -12.28 -12.05
N SER A 98 20.14 -11.09 -12.08
CA SER A 98 21.59 -10.87 -12.10
C SER A 98 22.19 -11.10 -10.72
N ASN A 99 21.42 -10.86 -9.67
CA ASN A 99 21.85 -11.03 -8.29
C ASN A 99 20.71 -11.56 -7.40
N PRO A 100 20.66 -12.87 -7.11
CA PRO A 100 19.57 -13.47 -6.34
C PRO A 100 19.54 -13.07 -4.85
N ARG A 101 20.49 -12.23 -4.40
CA ARG A 101 20.49 -11.62 -3.07
C ARG A 101 19.81 -10.26 -3.04
N LEU A 102 19.37 -9.73 -4.18
CA LEU A 102 18.64 -8.47 -4.28
C LEU A 102 17.16 -8.73 -4.51
N LEU A 103 16.33 -8.10 -3.67
CA LEU A 103 14.89 -8.07 -3.79
C LEU A 103 14.47 -6.64 -4.13
N MET A 104 13.99 -6.44 -5.35
CA MET A 104 13.36 -5.20 -5.77
C MET A 104 11.93 -5.18 -5.25
N ILE A 105 11.56 -4.09 -4.59
CA ILE A 105 10.23 -3.86 -4.05
C ILE A 105 9.63 -2.65 -4.75
N ALA A 106 8.46 -2.83 -5.35
CA ALA A 106 7.66 -1.77 -5.94
C ALA A 106 6.40 -1.52 -5.11
N MET A 107 6.08 -0.26 -4.84
CA MET A 107 4.98 0.19 -4.00
C MET A 107 4.08 1.09 -4.83
N GLN A 108 2.82 0.69 -4.98
CA GLN A 108 1.83 1.45 -5.74
C GLN A 108 1.15 2.46 -4.82
N GLY A 109 1.31 3.75 -5.12
CA GLY A 109 0.69 4.84 -4.38
C GLY A 109 -0.28 5.66 -5.18
N LEU A 110 -1.16 6.36 -4.45
CA LEU A 110 -2.03 7.38 -5.02
C LEU A 110 -1.16 8.54 -5.54
N ARG A 111 -1.58 9.12 -6.66
CA ARG A 111 -0.91 10.27 -7.25
C ARG A 111 -0.89 11.44 -6.24
N GLY A 112 0.30 11.97 -5.99
CA GLY A 112 0.49 13.06 -5.02
C GLY A 112 0.58 12.61 -3.55
N GLY A 113 0.52 11.30 -3.28
CA GLY A 113 0.80 10.77 -1.95
C GLY A 113 2.27 10.92 -1.54
N PRO A 114 2.58 10.93 -0.23
CA PRO A 114 3.96 10.98 0.25
C PRO A 114 4.73 9.74 -0.21
N ALA A 115 6.01 9.93 -0.54
CA ALA A 115 6.91 8.81 -0.82
C ALA A 115 7.18 8.04 0.49
N PRO A 116 7.17 6.71 0.47
CA PRO A 116 7.42 5.92 1.68
C PRO A 116 8.91 5.91 2.00
N GLY A 117 9.28 6.56 3.11
CA GLY A 117 10.63 6.50 3.64
C GLY A 117 11.75 6.85 2.65
N GLU A 118 12.68 5.90 2.51
CA GLU A 118 13.86 5.98 1.65
C GLU A 118 13.59 5.56 0.19
N ALA A 119 12.34 5.27 -0.17
CA ALA A 119 12.02 4.83 -1.51
C ALA A 119 12.30 5.91 -2.57
N SER A 120 12.75 5.44 -3.73
CA SER A 120 12.92 6.29 -4.89
C SER A 120 11.64 6.36 -5.69
N VAL A 121 11.31 7.54 -6.22
CA VAL A 121 10.19 7.70 -7.14
C VAL A 121 10.67 7.28 -8.51
N GLU A 122 10.12 6.19 -9.03
CA GLU A 122 10.39 5.79 -10.41
C GLU A 122 9.35 6.46 -11.32
N ARG A 123 9.80 7.45 -12.10
CA ARG A 123 8.96 8.03 -13.15
C ARG A 123 8.90 7.04 -14.31
N MET A 124 8.07 6.01 -14.20
CA MET A 124 7.69 5.26 -15.40
C MET A 124 7.01 6.24 -16.34
N GLY A 125 7.55 6.40 -17.55
CA GLY A 125 7.05 7.33 -18.58
C GLY A 125 5.67 7.00 -19.14
N GLY A 126 4.84 6.27 -18.40
CA GLY A 126 3.46 5.96 -18.75
C GLY A 126 2.50 6.96 -18.11
N SER A 127 1.47 7.36 -18.86
CA SER A 127 0.33 8.19 -18.41
C SER A 127 -0.60 7.43 -17.42
N GLY A 128 -0.03 6.60 -16.55
CA GLY A 128 -0.77 5.83 -15.56
C GLY A 128 -1.28 6.73 -14.42
N PRO A 129 -2.44 6.42 -13.81
CA PRO A 129 -3.06 7.27 -12.81
C PRO A 129 -2.39 7.27 -11.42
N GLY A 130 -1.20 6.67 -11.24
CA GLY A 130 -0.59 6.46 -9.91
C GLY A 130 0.92 6.68 -9.88
N ALA A 131 1.44 6.94 -8.67
CA ALA A 131 2.88 6.98 -8.41
C ALA A 131 3.38 5.57 -8.10
N CYS A 132 4.55 5.20 -8.64
CA CYS A 132 5.23 3.97 -8.31
C CYS A 132 6.53 4.32 -7.57
N PHE A 133 6.70 3.77 -6.36
CA PHE A 133 7.91 3.92 -5.58
C PHE A 133 8.67 2.61 -5.58
N THR A 134 10.00 2.66 -5.67
CA THR A 134 10.83 1.47 -5.63
C THR A 134 11.91 1.56 -4.56
N THR A 135 12.21 0.42 -3.96
CA THR A 135 13.36 0.24 -3.06
C THR A 135 13.98 -1.12 -3.32
N THR A 136 15.28 -1.24 -3.08
CA THR A 136 16.00 -2.50 -3.26
C THR A 136 16.55 -2.95 -1.91
N LEU A 137 16.14 -4.15 -1.50
CA LEU A 137 16.67 -4.82 -0.32
C LEU A 137 17.76 -5.81 -0.72
N SER A 138 18.88 -5.76 -0.01
CA SER A 138 20.04 -6.62 -0.25
C SER A 138 20.26 -7.54 0.95
N PHE A 139 20.28 -8.84 0.71
CA PHE A 139 20.40 -9.84 1.78
C PHE A 139 21.81 -10.42 1.87
N GLU A 140 22.13 -10.98 3.03
CA GLU A 140 23.39 -11.69 3.26
C GLU A 140 23.50 -12.92 2.35
N ASP A 141 22.42 -13.70 2.27
CA ASP A 141 22.32 -14.92 1.50
C ASP A 141 21.00 -15.02 0.71
N VAL A 142 21.00 -15.94 -0.28
CA VAL A 142 19.89 -16.18 -1.20
C VAL A 142 18.66 -16.74 -0.47
N ARG A 143 18.85 -17.57 0.56
CA ARG A 143 17.72 -18.18 1.29
C ARG A 143 16.91 -17.11 2.02
N ARG A 144 17.58 -16.12 2.64
CA ARG A 144 16.92 -14.97 3.28
C ARG A 144 16.15 -14.12 2.28
N CYS A 145 16.72 -13.86 1.10
CA CYS A 145 16.05 -13.13 0.02
C CYS A 145 14.76 -13.86 -0.43
N HIS A 146 14.85 -15.16 -0.72
CA HIS A 146 13.69 -15.98 -1.10
C HIS A 146 12.64 -16.09 0.01
N ARG A 147 13.08 -16.19 1.27
CA ARG A 147 12.18 -16.18 2.42
C ARG A 147 11.39 -14.87 2.51
N ALA A 148 12.07 -13.73 2.36
CA ALA A 148 11.43 -12.43 2.32
C ALA A 148 10.42 -12.33 1.17
N GLN A 149 10.81 -12.73 -0.04
CA GLN A 149 9.91 -12.74 -1.20
C GLN A 149 8.67 -13.61 -0.96
N SER A 150 8.87 -14.85 -0.48
CA SER A 150 7.79 -15.81 -0.25
C SER A 150 6.80 -15.29 0.79
N HIS A 151 7.30 -14.70 1.88
CA HIS A 151 6.46 -14.06 2.90
C HIS A 151 5.64 -12.91 2.32
N LEU A 152 6.29 -11.95 1.66
CA LEU A 152 5.62 -10.77 1.09
C LEU A 152 4.57 -11.17 0.05
N GLN A 153 4.87 -12.16 -0.81
CA GLN A 153 3.93 -12.65 -1.81
C GLN A 153 2.75 -13.37 -1.15
N GLY A 154 3.00 -14.29 -0.22
CA GLY A 154 1.95 -15.03 0.50
C GLY A 154 0.97 -14.09 1.19
N ARG A 155 1.50 -13.17 2.02
CA ARG A 155 0.67 -12.19 2.76
C ARG A 155 -0.07 -11.23 1.83
N ARG A 156 0.53 -10.81 0.72
CA ARG A 156 -0.15 -10.00 -0.30
C ARG A 156 -1.34 -10.75 -0.90
N TRP A 157 -1.15 -12.02 -1.27
CA TRP A 157 -2.22 -12.86 -1.82
C TRP A 157 -3.36 -13.02 -0.82
N GLU A 158 -3.05 -13.31 0.44
CA GLU A 158 -4.03 -13.40 1.52
C GLU A 158 -4.80 -12.09 1.72
N ALA A 159 -4.11 -10.95 1.78
CA ALA A 159 -4.72 -9.63 1.93
C ALA A 159 -5.68 -9.32 0.78
N ARG A 160 -5.28 -9.62 -0.47
CA ARG A 160 -6.13 -9.44 -1.65
C ARG A 160 -7.33 -10.37 -1.66
N ALA A 161 -7.14 -11.63 -1.28
CA ALA A 161 -8.22 -12.59 -1.17
C ALA A 161 -9.25 -12.18 -0.10
N ARG A 162 -8.80 -11.58 1.01
CA ARG A 162 -9.69 -10.98 2.01
C ARG A 162 -10.49 -9.82 1.42
N LEU A 163 -9.82 -8.83 0.82
CA LEU A 163 -10.48 -7.67 0.20
C LEU A 163 -11.49 -8.07 -0.87
N LEU A 164 -11.18 -9.09 -1.68
CA LEU A 164 -12.10 -9.60 -2.69
C LEU A 164 -13.35 -10.21 -2.06
N ARG A 165 -13.21 -10.98 -0.97
CA ARG A 165 -14.36 -11.54 -0.25
C ARG A 165 -15.24 -10.44 0.34
N GLU A 166 -14.63 -9.41 0.93
CA GLU A 166 -15.34 -8.24 1.47
C GLU A 166 -16.08 -7.47 0.37
N ALA A 167 -15.44 -7.25 -0.78
CA ALA A 167 -16.07 -6.61 -1.93
C ALA A 167 -17.25 -7.41 -2.49
N ILE A 168 -17.12 -8.74 -2.58
CA ILE A 168 -18.22 -9.62 -3.02
C ILE A 168 -19.39 -9.57 -2.02
N ALA A 169 -19.10 -9.59 -0.72
CA ALA A 169 -20.12 -9.48 0.32
C ALA A 169 -20.87 -8.15 0.23
N PHE A 170 -20.14 -7.05 0.04
CA PHE A 170 -20.71 -5.72 -0.15
C PHE A 170 -21.63 -5.65 -1.36
N VAL A 171 -21.18 -6.14 -2.53
CA VAL A 171 -22.01 -6.15 -3.75
C VAL A 171 -23.29 -6.97 -3.55
N LYS A 172 -23.19 -8.12 -2.89
CA LYS A 172 -24.36 -8.95 -2.58
C LYS A 172 -25.36 -8.22 -1.69
N ASP A 173 -24.88 -7.53 -0.66
CA ASP A 173 -25.73 -6.75 0.24
C ASP A 173 -26.44 -5.62 -0.50
N VAL A 174 -25.70 -4.80 -1.26
CA VAL A 174 -26.27 -3.70 -2.05
C VAL A 174 -27.29 -4.17 -3.08
N CYS A 175 -27.00 -5.26 -3.80
CA CYS A 175 -27.92 -5.80 -4.81
C CYS A 175 -29.16 -6.50 -4.21
N SER A 176 -29.13 -6.84 -2.92
CA SER A 176 -30.28 -7.47 -2.24
C SER A 176 -31.23 -6.45 -1.60
N ARG A 177 -30.83 -5.17 -1.53
CA ARG A 177 -31.68 -4.10 -0.97
C ARG A 177 -32.75 -3.71 -1.98
N PRO A 178 -34.04 -3.66 -1.60
CA PRO A 178 -35.07 -3.10 -2.47
C PRO A 178 -34.73 -1.64 -2.78
N PRO A 179 -35.11 -1.12 -3.96
CA PRO A 179 -34.94 0.29 -4.27
C PRO A 179 -35.66 1.13 -3.20
N PRO A 180 -35.10 2.29 -2.81
CA PRO A 180 -35.73 3.14 -1.80
C PRO A 180 -37.14 3.51 -2.26
N GLU A 181 -38.15 3.04 -1.52
CA GLU A 181 -39.54 3.38 -1.74
C GLU A 181 -39.73 4.87 -1.41
N GLY A 182 -39.64 5.75 -2.41
CA GLY A 182 -40.14 7.13 -2.26
C GLY A 182 -39.25 8.28 -2.71
N GLU A 183 -38.46 8.18 -3.78
CA GLU A 183 -38.28 9.39 -4.60
C GLU A 183 -39.60 9.63 -5.34
N GLN A 184 -40.51 10.34 -4.67
CA GLN A 184 -41.61 11.02 -5.34
C GLN A 184 -40.96 11.90 -6.40
N THR A 185 -40.99 11.46 -7.66
CA THR A 185 -40.70 12.31 -8.82
C THR A 185 -41.50 13.59 -8.63
N GLU A 186 -40.83 14.66 -8.19
CA GLU A 186 -41.35 16.02 -8.33
C GLU A 186 -41.77 16.12 -9.79
N GLN A 187 -43.08 16.22 -10.01
CA GLN A 187 -43.64 16.39 -11.33
C GLN A 187 -43.02 17.65 -11.92
N ILE A 188 -42.06 17.48 -12.83
CA ILE A 188 -41.48 18.59 -13.58
C ILE A 188 -42.66 19.24 -14.32
N PRO A 189 -43.04 20.48 -13.99
CA PRO A 189 -44.18 21.12 -14.64
C PRO A 189 -43.82 21.31 -16.11
N VAL A 190 -44.60 20.65 -16.98
CA VAL A 190 -44.50 20.81 -18.43
C VAL A 190 -44.87 22.26 -18.76
N LEU A 191 -43.87 23.07 -19.09
CA LEU A 191 -44.05 24.39 -19.70
C LEU A 191 -44.79 24.19 -21.02
N LYS A 192 -46.06 24.57 -21.06
CA LYS A 192 -46.82 24.71 -22.31
C LYS A 192 -46.28 25.95 -23.04
N GLU A 193 -45.57 25.73 -24.13
CA GLU A 193 -45.27 26.79 -25.11
C GLU A 193 -46.59 27.27 -25.74
N GLY A 194 -46.73 28.58 -25.83
CA GLY A 194 -47.81 29.28 -26.54
C GLY A 194 -47.26 30.10 -27.68
#